data_AF-A0A7C3AJH6-F1
#
_entry.id   AF-A0A7C3AJH6-F1
#
_cell.length_a   1.000
_cell.length_b   1.000
_cell.length_c   1.000
_cell.angle_alpha   90.00
_cell.angle_beta   90.00
_cell.angle_gamma   90.00
#
_symmetry.space_group_name_H-M   'P 1'
#
loop_
_entity.id
_entity.type
_entity.pdbx_description
1 polymer ?
#
loop_
_entity_poly.entity_id
_entity_poly.type
_entity_poly.pdbx_seq_one_letter_code
_entity_poly.pdbx_strand_id
1 'polypeptide(L)'
;MTDAMGTTHKPTLIIRIKHWRMRTALAWGQFKRAWDIFRGNRFALIGLLMIGMFGIMAIAHPILISTVWPRGIYDPVTGFDMEIFPHPTSPSLKHLLGTDSLGRDVLSMLLKATTPTFSLGLTAAIATAVIGTMIGVISAYYGGIADSILSRVSDIFLLFPAPILMVVIGCRFRDIGSVPLGLIYGVVAGAGTTAVVMRSHALKVRVMPFIEASRIAGGGSRHVILKHVLPHMLPMAGLQMMIAVTGAVVADGFISFMGFTRNINNWGTIMYDAFTYAQVLGSMAQAWHVLIPSAVSLSFFAFAFYLVSRGMQDVADPRIVERRARERQTGVVLQLKRRLIKKPAPEIAVSTPSPMGTIFQLQPGRIVHATLLFAELHDISPPATSFQEKAVSKSPGKSFRDAIPIISQYGGLVSHIDGSSMVASFGIAPQRLPPQVSALLATHAGLELVDFASELNKSRSRQGLPKLKVSVGIATGLVRGQEEREKGEKPYSFRGNTVRTAQRLQQFTITLKAGGLLISEETYNFLKKVLDQFSFGRKGPAEFPWESEPKIVYEVLGRSQRLIQANWGVNRFPKIISQKNLAARESWLGISRR
;
A
#
# COMPACT_ATOMS: atom_id res chain seq x y z
N MET A 1 67.00 9.33 -6.49
CA MET A 1 67.04 8.45 -5.31
C MET A 1 65.93 7.43 -5.46
N THR A 2 66.33 6.18 -5.62
CA THR A 2 65.49 4.98 -5.79
C THR A 2 64.87 4.56 -4.46
N ASP A 3 63.60 4.16 -4.47
CA ASP A 3 63.10 2.87 -3.96
C ASP A 3 61.58 2.78 -4.23
N ALA A 4 61.13 1.90 -5.10
CA ALA A 4 60.92 0.45 -4.88
C ALA A 4 59.55 0.16 -4.26
N MET A 5 58.50 0.20 -5.10
CA MET A 5 57.41 -0.78 -5.10
C MET A 5 56.51 -0.48 -6.30
N GLY A 6 56.55 -1.36 -7.30
CA GLY A 6 55.65 -1.33 -8.44
C GLY A 6 54.23 -1.64 -8.01
N THR A 7 53.45 -0.61 -7.71
CA THR A 7 51.99 -0.67 -7.73
C THR A 7 51.50 0.42 -8.68
N THR A 8 51.31 0.05 -9.94
CA THR A 8 50.53 0.86 -10.87
C THR A 8 49.10 0.92 -10.33
N HIS A 9 48.78 1.97 -9.57
CA HIS A 9 47.39 2.33 -9.30
C HIS A 9 46.72 2.57 -10.64
N LYS A 10 45.95 1.59 -11.13
CA LYS A 10 45.02 1.81 -12.24
C LYS A 10 44.15 3.00 -11.84
N PRO A 11 44.03 4.04 -12.68
CA PRO A 11 43.12 5.15 -12.37
C PRO A 11 41.73 4.55 -12.23
N THR A 12 41.16 4.67 -11.02
CA THR A 12 39.77 4.34 -10.77
C THR A 12 38.96 5.13 -11.77
N LEU A 13 38.35 4.40 -12.70
CA LEU A 13 37.52 4.97 -13.75
C LEU A 13 36.31 5.59 -13.05
N ILE A 14 36.39 6.88 -12.70
CA ILE A 14 35.26 7.65 -12.19
C ILE A 14 34.33 7.77 -13.39
N ILE A 15 33.43 6.80 -13.54
CA ILE A 15 32.33 6.89 -14.49
C ILE A 15 31.55 8.12 -14.07
N ARG A 16 31.77 9.23 -14.76
CA ARG A 16 31.05 10.49 -14.59
C ARG A 16 29.65 10.29 -15.17
N ILE A 17 28.84 9.45 -14.52
CA ILE A 17 27.45 9.24 -14.93
C ILE A 17 26.78 10.60 -14.79
N LYS A 18 26.25 11.13 -15.90
CA LYS A 18 25.48 12.37 -15.90
C LYS A 18 24.32 12.20 -14.91
N HIS A 19 24.45 12.78 -13.72
CA HIS A 19 23.55 12.61 -12.58
C HIS A 19 22.08 12.92 -12.94
N TRP A 20 21.85 13.77 -13.93
CA TRP A 20 20.53 14.08 -14.47
C TRP A 20 19.84 12.86 -15.13
N ARG A 21 20.57 12.02 -15.88
CA ARG A 21 19.99 10.82 -16.54
C ARG A 21 19.54 9.76 -15.53
N MET A 22 20.22 9.63 -14.39
CA MET A 22 19.79 8.72 -13.33
C MET A 22 18.56 9.25 -12.59
N ARG A 23 18.50 10.57 -12.34
CA ARG A 23 17.33 11.19 -11.69
C ARG A 23 16.07 11.08 -12.54
N THR A 24 16.19 11.30 -13.86
CA THR A 24 15.05 11.13 -14.77
C THR A 24 14.64 9.67 -14.88
N ALA A 25 15.57 8.72 -14.95
CA ALA A 25 15.27 7.29 -14.94
C ALA A 25 14.56 6.83 -13.65
N LEU A 26 14.98 7.33 -12.49
CA LEU A 26 14.33 7.04 -11.20
C LEU A 26 12.95 7.67 -11.09
N ALA A 27 12.79 8.92 -11.51
CA ALA A 27 11.49 9.60 -11.56
C ALA A 27 10.51 8.86 -12.50
N TRP A 28 11.00 8.41 -13.66
CA TRP A 28 10.22 7.60 -14.59
C TRP A 28 9.84 6.25 -13.99
N GLY A 29 10.75 5.61 -13.25
CA GLY A 29 10.47 4.38 -12.52
C GLY A 29 9.38 4.56 -11.45
N GLN A 30 9.40 5.67 -10.71
CA GLN A 30 8.35 6.01 -9.74
C GLN A 30 7.02 6.29 -10.42
N PHE A 31 7.02 7.07 -11.50
CA PHE A 31 5.82 7.34 -12.30
C PHE A 31 5.21 6.06 -12.86
N LYS A 32 6.02 5.16 -13.44
CA LYS A 32 5.55 3.87 -13.97
C LYS A 32 4.92 3.00 -12.87
N ARG A 33 5.49 3.00 -11.67
CA ARG A 33 4.89 2.29 -10.51
C ARG A 33 3.58 2.93 -10.06
N ALA A 34 3.52 4.26 -9.99
CA ALA A 34 2.30 4.99 -9.68
C ALA A 34 1.20 4.70 -10.72
N TRP A 35 1.53 4.74 -12.00
CA TRP A 35 0.64 4.39 -13.09
C TRP A 35 0.16 2.94 -13.04
N ASP A 36 1.06 2.00 -12.71
CA ASP A 36 0.70 0.60 -12.49
C ASP A 36 -0.30 0.40 -11.37
N ILE A 37 -0.21 1.22 -10.31
CA ILE A 37 -1.15 1.18 -9.19
C ILE A 37 -2.49 1.76 -9.65
N PHE A 38 -2.45 2.95 -10.24
CA PHE A 38 -3.61 3.68 -10.77
C PHE A 38 -4.42 2.85 -11.75
N ARG A 39 -3.79 2.25 -12.76
CA ARG A 39 -4.48 1.43 -13.79
C ARG A 39 -5.09 0.15 -13.25
N GLY A 40 -4.68 -0.31 -12.06
CA GLY A 40 -5.31 -1.45 -11.42
C GLY A 40 -6.65 -1.11 -10.76
N ASN A 41 -7.02 0.16 -10.65
CA ASN A 41 -8.31 0.59 -10.12
C ASN A 41 -9.27 0.93 -11.28
N ARG A 42 -10.31 0.09 -11.46
CA ARG A 42 -11.33 0.28 -12.50
C ARG A 42 -12.05 1.63 -12.42
N PHE A 43 -12.30 2.13 -11.21
CA PHE A 43 -12.97 3.42 -11.00
C PHE A 43 -12.09 4.58 -11.48
N ALA A 44 -10.79 4.50 -11.24
CA ALA A 44 -9.83 5.49 -11.70
C ALA A 44 -9.75 5.57 -13.24
N LEU A 45 -9.79 4.41 -13.90
CA LEU A 45 -9.80 4.34 -15.37
C LEU A 45 -11.11 4.88 -15.97
N ILE A 46 -12.26 4.56 -15.37
CA ILE A 46 -13.55 5.11 -15.80
C ILE A 46 -13.54 6.64 -15.65
N GLY A 47 -13.07 7.17 -14.51
CA GLY A 47 -12.92 8.61 -14.31
C GLY A 47 -12.01 9.26 -15.34
N LEU A 48 -10.86 8.65 -15.64
CA LEU A 48 -9.93 9.15 -16.65
C LEU A 48 -10.56 9.17 -18.06
N LEU A 49 -11.31 8.12 -18.42
CA LEU A 49 -12.03 8.04 -19.69
C LEU A 49 -13.10 9.15 -19.78
N MET A 50 -13.83 9.40 -18.70
CA MET A 50 -14.83 10.47 -18.64
C MET A 50 -14.20 11.86 -18.77
N ILE A 51 -13.06 12.13 -18.11
CA ILE A 51 -12.32 13.38 -18.31
C ILE A 51 -11.87 13.51 -19.77
N GLY A 52 -11.38 12.42 -20.37
CA GLY A 52 -11.01 12.38 -21.79
C GLY A 52 -12.18 12.72 -22.71
N MET A 53 -13.37 12.17 -22.45
CA MET A 53 -14.59 12.48 -23.19
C MET A 53 -14.95 13.97 -23.11
N PHE A 54 -14.96 14.57 -21.92
CA PHE A 54 -15.20 16.02 -21.78
C PHE A 54 -14.09 16.86 -22.43
N GLY A 55 -12.84 16.39 -22.41
CA GLY A 55 -11.74 17.03 -23.13
C GLY A 55 -11.95 17.03 -24.64
N ILE A 56 -12.45 15.91 -25.20
CA ILE A 56 -12.85 15.82 -26.60
C ILE A 56 -14.00 16.79 -26.89
N MET A 57 -15.01 16.89 -26.01
CA MET A 57 -16.10 17.87 -26.15
C MET A 57 -15.58 19.32 -26.20
N ALA A 58 -14.61 19.67 -25.35
CA ALA A 58 -14.00 21.00 -25.33
C ALA A 58 -13.24 21.34 -26.61
N ILE A 59 -12.57 20.36 -27.21
CA ILE A 59 -11.85 20.51 -28.48
C ILE A 59 -12.81 20.46 -29.68
N ALA A 60 -13.86 19.66 -29.60
CA ALA A 60 -14.83 19.49 -30.68
C ALA A 60 -15.61 20.77 -30.96
N HIS A 61 -15.99 21.55 -29.94
CA HIS A 61 -16.76 22.78 -30.12
C HIS A 61 -16.13 23.79 -31.10
N PRO A 62 -14.89 24.29 -30.87
CA PRO A 62 -14.27 25.25 -31.77
C PRO A 62 -14.04 24.68 -33.18
N ILE A 63 -13.76 23.37 -33.28
CA ILE A 63 -13.60 22.70 -34.57
C ILE A 63 -14.92 22.70 -35.34
N LEU A 64 -16.01 22.23 -34.72
CA LEU A 64 -17.33 22.17 -35.34
C LEU A 64 -17.83 23.54 -35.79
N ILE A 65 -17.67 24.58 -34.97
CA ILE A 65 -18.00 25.97 -35.34
C ILE A 65 -17.16 26.49 -36.51
N SER A 66 -15.92 26.03 -36.66
CA SER A 66 -15.05 26.48 -37.75
C SER A 66 -15.27 25.74 -39.07
N THR A 67 -15.79 24.51 -39.04
CA THR A 67 -15.87 23.64 -40.22
C THR A 67 -17.29 23.33 -40.67
N VAL A 68 -18.18 22.90 -39.77
CA VAL A 68 -19.48 22.31 -40.12
C VAL A 68 -20.65 23.22 -39.72
N TRP A 69 -20.56 23.88 -38.57
CA TRP A 69 -21.67 24.62 -37.96
C TRP A 69 -21.64 26.11 -38.31
N PRO A 70 -22.64 26.64 -39.04
CA PRO A 70 -22.75 28.07 -39.31
C PRO A 70 -22.85 28.87 -38.01
N ARG A 71 -21.95 29.86 -37.83
CA ARG A 71 -21.91 30.71 -36.63
C ARG A 71 -23.23 31.42 -36.35
N GLY A 72 -23.93 31.89 -37.38
CA GLY A 72 -25.22 32.57 -37.20
C GLY A 72 -26.29 31.72 -36.51
N ILE A 73 -26.19 30.38 -36.60
CA ILE A 73 -27.17 29.44 -36.03
C ILE A 73 -26.64 28.82 -34.73
N TYR A 74 -25.40 28.32 -34.74
CA TYR A 74 -24.86 27.50 -33.65
C TYR A 74 -23.95 28.27 -32.69
N ASP A 75 -23.82 29.60 -32.80
CA ASP A 75 -23.11 30.37 -31.78
C ASP A 75 -23.83 30.24 -30.42
N PRO A 76 -23.15 29.80 -29.36
CA PRO A 76 -23.79 29.48 -28.08
C PRO A 76 -24.23 30.72 -27.29
N VAL A 77 -23.91 31.94 -27.75
CA VAL A 77 -24.28 33.21 -27.11
C VAL A 77 -25.28 33.97 -27.97
N THR A 78 -25.05 34.03 -29.28
CA THR A 78 -25.77 34.90 -30.22
C THR A 78 -26.50 34.15 -31.34
N GLY A 79 -26.33 32.84 -31.44
CA GLY A 79 -26.91 32.03 -32.51
C GLY A 79 -28.44 31.98 -32.43
N PHE A 80 -29.08 32.05 -33.60
CA PHE A 80 -30.54 32.02 -33.72
C PHE A 80 -30.94 31.41 -35.07
N ASP A 81 -31.86 30.44 -35.07
CA ASP A 81 -32.38 29.82 -36.30
C ASP A 81 -33.74 30.41 -36.68
N MET A 82 -33.77 31.25 -37.72
CA MET A 82 -35.02 31.87 -38.18
C MET A 82 -35.99 30.88 -38.86
N GLU A 83 -35.53 29.68 -39.24
CA GLU A 83 -36.38 28.68 -39.91
C GLU A 83 -37.23 27.87 -38.93
N ILE A 84 -36.92 27.91 -37.63
CA ILE A 84 -37.57 27.08 -36.61
C ILE A 84 -38.19 28.01 -35.55
N PHE A 85 -39.51 28.17 -35.59
CA PHE A 85 -40.27 28.99 -34.63
C PHE A 85 -41.61 28.31 -34.27
N PRO A 86 -42.10 28.38 -33.01
CA PRO A 86 -41.58 29.11 -31.85
C PRO A 86 -40.51 28.36 -31.04
N HIS A 87 -39.70 29.10 -30.27
CA HIS A 87 -38.73 28.55 -29.31
C HIS A 87 -39.30 28.53 -27.88
N PRO A 88 -38.83 27.62 -26.99
CA PRO A 88 -37.84 26.56 -27.21
C PRO A 88 -38.40 25.41 -28.06
N THR A 89 -37.53 24.73 -28.81
CA THR A 89 -37.91 23.53 -29.59
C THR A 89 -37.32 22.25 -29.04
N SER A 90 -38.11 21.16 -29.15
CA SER A 90 -37.69 19.80 -28.82
C SER A 90 -36.53 19.32 -29.72
N PRO A 91 -35.80 18.26 -29.30
CA PRO A 91 -34.76 17.63 -30.12
C PRO A 91 -35.20 17.32 -31.56
N SER A 92 -34.35 17.69 -32.52
CA SER A 92 -34.57 17.49 -33.96
C SER A 92 -33.25 17.15 -34.67
N LEU A 93 -33.31 16.76 -35.95
CA LEU A 93 -32.08 16.46 -36.72
C LEU A 93 -31.19 17.70 -36.94
N LYS A 94 -31.79 18.90 -37.01
CA LYS A 94 -31.05 20.18 -37.14
C LYS A 94 -30.48 20.63 -35.78
N HIS A 95 -31.24 20.43 -34.71
CA HIS A 95 -30.84 20.70 -33.33
C HIS A 95 -30.95 19.44 -32.47
N LEU A 96 -29.86 18.67 -32.38
CA LEU A 96 -29.86 17.32 -31.77
C LEU A 96 -30.39 17.27 -30.34
N LEU A 97 -30.20 18.34 -29.57
CA LEU A 97 -30.74 18.47 -28.20
C LEU A 97 -31.82 19.55 -28.09
N GLY A 98 -32.29 20.09 -29.21
CA GLY A 98 -33.27 21.17 -29.26
C GLY A 98 -32.64 22.56 -29.12
N THR A 99 -33.51 23.55 -28.99
CA THR A 99 -33.12 24.96 -28.78
C THR A 99 -33.59 25.46 -27.43
N ASP A 100 -32.89 26.43 -26.86
CA ASP A 100 -33.32 27.11 -25.63
C ASP A 100 -34.41 28.15 -25.90
N SER A 101 -34.89 28.82 -24.86
CA SER A 101 -35.95 29.84 -24.97
C SER A 101 -35.57 31.07 -25.82
N LEU A 102 -34.27 31.28 -26.09
CA LEU A 102 -33.76 32.33 -26.95
C LEU A 102 -33.45 31.84 -28.38
N GLY A 103 -33.72 30.56 -28.69
CA GLY A 103 -33.43 29.97 -30.00
C GLY A 103 -31.99 29.50 -30.20
N ARG A 104 -31.18 29.47 -29.14
CA ARG A 104 -29.79 29.01 -29.17
C ARG A 104 -29.72 27.48 -29.16
N ASP A 105 -28.79 26.90 -29.91
CA ASP A 105 -28.59 25.45 -29.96
C ASP A 105 -28.03 24.89 -28.65
N VAL A 106 -28.75 23.96 -28.02
CA VAL A 106 -28.41 23.42 -26.70
C VAL A 106 -27.13 22.57 -26.74
N LEU A 107 -26.89 21.81 -27.80
CA LEU A 107 -25.69 20.98 -27.92
C LEU A 107 -24.43 21.84 -28.01
N SER A 108 -24.47 22.90 -28.82
CA SER A 108 -23.39 23.87 -28.93
C SER A 108 -23.12 24.57 -27.59
N MET A 109 -24.17 24.95 -26.85
CA MET A 109 -24.03 25.50 -25.50
C MET A 109 -23.33 24.51 -24.55
N LEU A 110 -23.75 23.24 -24.52
CA LEU A 110 -23.14 22.22 -23.66
C LEU A 110 -21.67 21.97 -23.99
N LEU A 111 -21.33 21.91 -25.28
CA LEU A 111 -19.95 21.72 -25.71
C LEU A 111 -19.10 22.95 -25.38
N LYS A 112 -19.60 24.18 -25.59
CA LYS A 112 -18.90 25.41 -25.22
C LYS A 112 -18.62 25.49 -23.71
N ALA A 113 -19.60 25.10 -22.90
CA ALA A 113 -19.55 25.16 -21.44
C ALA A 113 -18.45 24.30 -20.80
N THR A 114 -17.93 23.30 -21.52
CA THR A 114 -16.79 22.51 -21.05
C THR A 114 -15.52 23.36 -20.86
N THR A 115 -15.25 24.31 -21.75
CA THR A 115 -14.01 25.10 -21.76
C THR A 115 -13.85 25.98 -20.50
N PRO A 116 -14.82 26.83 -20.13
CA PRO A 116 -14.71 27.61 -18.91
C PRO A 116 -14.65 26.72 -17.67
N THR A 117 -15.42 25.61 -17.64
CA THR A 117 -15.41 24.66 -16.51
C THR A 117 -14.05 23.99 -16.33
N PHE A 118 -13.39 23.57 -17.41
CA PHE A 118 -12.02 23.03 -17.38
C PHE A 118 -11.01 24.08 -16.93
N SER A 119 -11.10 25.32 -17.44
CA SER A 119 -10.17 26.40 -17.07
C SER A 119 -10.26 26.75 -15.58
N LEU A 120 -11.49 26.76 -15.03
CA LEU A 120 -11.74 26.97 -13.60
C LEU A 120 -11.19 25.82 -12.76
N GLY A 121 -11.49 24.57 -13.15
CA GLY A 121 -10.97 23.38 -12.47
C GLY A 121 -9.44 23.36 -12.46
N LEU A 122 -8.79 23.60 -13.60
CA LEU A 122 -7.34 23.57 -13.73
C LEU A 122 -6.65 24.63 -12.86
N THR A 123 -7.17 25.85 -12.86
CA THR A 123 -6.60 26.96 -12.07
C THR A 123 -6.82 26.74 -10.57
N ALA A 124 -7.99 26.25 -10.17
CA ALA A 124 -8.26 25.82 -8.79
C ALA A 124 -7.32 24.69 -8.34
N ALA A 125 -7.11 23.69 -9.20
CA ALA A 125 -6.23 22.56 -8.91
C ALA A 125 -4.78 23.00 -8.66
N ILE A 126 -4.23 23.79 -9.58
CA ILE A 126 -2.85 24.28 -9.50
C ILE A 126 -2.68 25.18 -8.27
N ALA A 127 -3.57 26.14 -8.07
CA ALA A 127 -3.50 27.05 -6.93
C ALA A 127 -3.60 26.30 -5.60
N THR A 128 -4.56 25.38 -5.47
CA THR A 128 -4.75 24.55 -4.26
C THR A 128 -3.49 23.75 -3.94
N ALA A 129 -2.93 23.06 -4.94
CA ALA A 129 -1.75 22.23 -4.74
C ALA A 129 -0.51 23.06 -4.42
N VAL A 130 -0.26 24.17 -5.13
CA VAL A 130 0.91 25.01 -4.89
C VAL A 130 0.82 25.66 -3.51
N ILE A 131 -0.28 26.33 -3.20
CA ILE A 131 -0.45 27.08 -1.95
C ILE A 131 -0.48 26.11 -0.76
N GLY A 132 -1.32 25.08 -0.82
CA GLY A 132 -1.48 24.14 0.28
C GLY A 132 -0.23 23.29 0.53
N THR A 133 0.46 22.87 -0.53
CA THR A 133 1.74 22.14 -0.35
C THR A 133 2.80 23.04 0.24
N MET A 134 2.93 24.29 -0.21
CA MET A 134 3.93 25.21 0.32
C MET A 134 3.67 25.54 1.78
N ILE A 135 2.44 25.94 2.13
CA ILE A 135 2.06 26.24 3.52
C ILE A 135 2.29 25.01 4.40
N GLY A 136 1.78 23.84 3.99
CA GLY A 136 1.89 22.62 4.77
C GLY A 136 3.34 22.13 4.96
N VAL A 137 4.16 22.21 3.92
CA VAL A 137 5.58 21.81 4.00
C VAL A 137 6.40 22.79 4.83
N ILE A 138 6.20 24.11 4.66
CA ILE A 138 6.92 25.13 5.42
C ILE A 138 6.58 25.03 6.92
N SER A 139 5.29 24.95 7.25
CA SER A 139 4.81 24.75 8.62
C SER A 139 5.41 23.49 9.24
N ALA A 140 5.33 22.34 8.55
CA ALA A 140 5.86 21.09 9.07
C ALA A 140 7.38 21.08 9.18
N TYR A 141 8.11 21.71 8.25
CA TYR A 141 9.58 21.67 8.20
C TYR A 141 10.22 22.54 9.27
N TYR A 142 9.76 23.80 9.41
CA TYR A 142 10.35 24.74 10.36
C TYR A 142 9.82 24.54 11.79
N GLY A 143 8.54 24.16 11.96
CA GLY A 143 7.95 24.05 13.30
C GLY A 143 7.85 25.41 14.03
N GLY A 144 7.59 25.36 15.33
CA GLY A 144 7.64 26.54 16.22
C GLY A 144 6.70 27.68 15.81
N ILE A 145 7.23 28.90 15.74
CA ILE A 145 6.46 30.11 15.42
C ILE A 145 5.91 30.06 13.98
N ALA A 146 6.72 29.62 13.01
CA ALA A 146 6.28 29.52 11.61
C ALA A 146 5.10 28.55 11.46
N ASP A 147 5.16 27.42 12.17
CA ASP A 147 4.07 26.47 12.23
C ASP A 147 2.81 27.05 12.89
N SER A 148 2.98 27.78 13.99
CA SER A 148 1.89 28.44 14.69
C SER A 148 1.17 29.46 13.80
N ILE A 149 1.92 30.38 13.17
CA ILE A 149 1.34 31.41 12.28
C ILE A 149 0.63 30.78 11.08
N LEU A 150 1.30 29.86 10.38
CA LEU A 150 0.73 29.23 9.19
C LEU A 150 -0.48 28.35 9.51
N SER A 151 -0.48 27.67 10.66
CA SER A 151 -1.63 26.92 11.14
C SER A 151 -2.80 27.85 11.46
N ARG A 152 -2.56 29.01 12.10
CA ARG A 152 -3.60 30.03 12.33
C ARG A 152 -4.20 30.57 11.03
N VAL A 153 -3.36 30.85 10.03
CA VAL A 153 -3.85 31.24 8.70
C VAL A 153 -4.74 30.14 8.12
N SER A 154 -4.33 28.86 8.24
CA SER A 154 -5.13 27.73 7.75
C SER A 154 -6.46 27.59 8.49
N ASP A 155 -6.46 27.80 9.81
CA ASP A 155 -7.67 27.78 10.65
C ASP A 155 -8.67 28.87 10.22
N ILE A 156 -8.17 30.08 9.89
CA ILE A 156 -9.00 31.17 9.37
C ILE A 156 -9.65 30.74 8.05
N PHE A 157 -8.89 30.22 7.08
CA PHE A 157 -9.45 29.78 5.80
C PHE A 157 -10.39 28.59 5.93
N LEU A 158 -10.22 27.73 6.93
CA LEU A 158 -11.15 26.64 7.24
C LEU A 158 -12.52 27.15 7.72
N LEU A 159 -12.54 28.29 8.42
CA LEU A 159 -13.78 28.94 8.87
C LEU A 159 -14.55 29.61 7.72
N PHE A 160 -13.90 29.90 6.59
CA PHE A 160 -14.52 30.50 5.41
C PHE A 160 -14.89 29.45 4.35
N PRO A 161 -16.19 29.16 4.14
CA PRO A 161 -16.59 28.25 3.06
C PRO A 161 -16.28 28.89 1.69
N ALA A 162 -15.44 28.22 0.89
CA ALA A 162 -15.04 28.71 -0.44
C ALA A 162 -16.23 29.09 -1.35
N PRO A 163 -17.35 28.33 -1.39
CA PRO A 163 -18.52 28.73 -2.19
C PRO A 163 -19.12 30.07 -1.75
N ILE A 164 -19.17 30.36 -0.45
CA ILE A 164 -19.74 31.61 0.07
C ILE A 164 -18.89 32.80 -0.37
N LEU A 165 -17.55 32.69 -0.28
CA LEU A 165 -16.67 33.75 -0.74
C LEU A 165 -16.84 34.02 -2.25
N MET A 166 -16.96 32.95 -3.05
CA MET A 166 -17.21 33.09 -4.48
C MET A 166 -18.58 33.72 -4.77
N VAL A 167 -19.63 33.47 -3.98
CA VAL A 167 -20.93 34.19 -4.09
C VAL A 167 -20.73 35.68 -3.86
N VAL A 168 -20.06 36.07 -2.76
CA VAL A 168 -19.85 37.49 -2.43
C VAL A 168 -19.09 38.21 -3.54
N ILE A 169 -18.07 37.55 -4.10
CA ILE A 169 -17.28 38.10 -5.21
C ILE A 169 -18.12 38.15 -6.50
N GLY A 170 -18.85 37.09 -6.85
CA GLY A 170 -19.72 37.06 -8.03
C GLY A 170 -20.83 38.12 -7.98
N CYS A 171 -21.41 38.38 -6.81
CA CYS A 171 -22.36 39.47 -6.60
C CYS A 171 -21.77 40.84 -6.95
N ARG A 172 -20.53 41.10 -6.53
CA ARG A 172 -19.86 42.40 -6.71
C ARG A 172 -19.20 42.56 -8.08
N PHE A 173 -18.72 41.47 -8.65
CA PHE A 173 -17.96 41.38 -9.90
C PHE A 173 -18.60 40.35 -10.82
N ARG A 174 -19.76 40.69 -11.39
CA ARG A 174 -20.54 39.77 -12.24
C ARG A 174 -19.83 39.34 -13.54
N ASP A 175 -18.83 40.12 -13.94
CA ASP A 175 -18.02 39.91 -15.15
C ASP A 175 -16.76 39.10 -14.90
N ILE A 176 -16.59 38.56 -13.69
CA ILE A 176 -15.42 37.76 -13.34
C ILE A 176 -15.37 36.50 -14.23
N GLY A 177 -14.19 36.21 -14.78
CA GLY A 177 -13.97 35.03 -15.61
C GLY A 177 -13.79 33.73 -14.79
N SER A 178 -13.82 32.60 -15.49
CA SER A 178 -13.63 31.26 -14.90
C SER A 178 -12.25 31.06 -14.25
N VAL A 179 -11.20 31.65 -14.83
CA VAL A 179 -9.81 31.57 -14.33
C VAL A 179 -9.64 32.28 -12.97
N PRO A 180 -10.04 33.56 -12.79
CA PRO A 180 -10.02 34.20 -11.47
C PRO A 180 -10.86 33.48 -10.42
N LEU A 181 -12.05 32.97 -10.77
CA LEU A 181 -12.89 32.21 -9.85
C LEU A 181 -12.20 30.91 -9.38
N GLY A 182 -11.56 30.19 -10.30
CA GLY A 182 -10.76 29.01 -9.95
C GLY A 182 -9.57 29.37 -9.04
N LEU A 183 -8.89 30.49 -9.31
CA LEU A 183 -7.81 30.98 -8.45
C LEU A 183 -8.30 31.29 -7.03
N ILE A 184 -9.43 31.99 -6.90
CA ILE A 184 -10.04 32.32 -5.60
C ILE A 184 -10.36 31.03 -4.83
N TYR A 185 -11.05 30.08 -5.48
CA TYR A 185 -11.33 28.79 -4.87
C TYR A 185 -10.05 28.10 -4.41
N GLY A 186 -9.03 28.08 -5.27
CA GLY A 186 -7.78 27.39 -4.98
C GLY A 186 -6.94 28.06 -3.90
N VAL A 187 -7.03 29.38 -3.72
CA VAL A 187 -6.42 30.09 -2.58
C VAL A 187 -7.10 29.67 -1.28
N VAL A 188 -8.43 29.67 -1.22
CA VAL A 188 -9.18 29.30 -0.01
C VAL A 188 -8.96 27.83 0.34
N ALA A 189 -9.17 26.93 -0.63
CA ALA A 189 -9.00 25.48 -0.43
C ALA A 189 -7.53 25.10 -0.20
N GLY A 190 -6.61 25.78 -0.88
CA GLY A 190 -5.17 25.63 -0.72
C GLY A 190 -4.70 26.03 0.67
N ALA A 191 -4.99 27.26 1.09
CA ALA A 191 -4.57 27.79 2.37
C ALA A 191 -5.30 27.18 3.56
N GLY A 192 -6.52 26.69 3.40
CA GLY A 192 -7.29 26.01 4.44
C GLY A 192 -7.07 24.49 4.46
N THR A 193 -8.04 23.75 3.92
CA THR A 193 -8.13 22.29 4.03
C THR A 193 -6.87 21.58 3.51
N THR A 194 -6.34 22.00 2.36
CA THR A 194 -5.19 21.34 1.73
C THR A 194 -3.90 21.58 2.51
N ALA A 195 -3.68 22.79 3.03
CA ALA A 195 -2.53 23.10 3.87
C ALA A 195 -2.46 22.18 5.10
N VAL A 196 -3.59 21.97 5.78
CA VAL A 196 -3.67 21.11 6.96
C VAL A 196 -3.35 19.64 6.61
N VAL A 197 -3.91 19.13 5.51
CA VAL A 197 -3.62 17.76 5.08
C VAL A 197 -2.15 17.61 4.68
N MET A 198 -1.62 18.54 3.88
CA MET A 198 -0.23 18.50 3.45
C MET A 198 0.74 18.64 4.62
N ARG A 199 0.43 19.43 5.65
CA ARG A 199 1.21 19.51 6.89
C ARG A 199 1.30 18.16 7.59
N SER A 200 0.18 17.47 7.79
CA SER A 200 0.13 16.14 8.42
C SER A 200 1.02 15.12 7.70
N HIS A 201 1.03 15.15 6.37
CA HIS A 201 1.90 14.29 5.57
C HIS A 201 3.37 14.74 5.63
N ALA A 202 3.64 16.04 5.57
CA ALA A 202 4.99 16.59 5.61
C ALA A 202 5.69 16.34 6.96
N LEU A 203 4.95 16.32 8.07
CA LEU A 203 5.48 15.94 9.39
C LEU A 203 6.05 14.53 9.41
N LYS A 204 5.40 13.58 8.71
CA LYS A 204 5.90 12.20 8.57
C LYS A 204 7.16 12.12 7.71
N VAL A 205 7.22 12.90 6.64
CA VAL A 205 8.39 12.95 5.75
C VAL A 205 9.59 13.58 6.44
N ARG A 206 9.37 14.63 7.24
CA ARG A 206 10.43 15.36 7.96
C ARG A 206 11.29 14.44 8.84
N VAL A 207 10.71 13.40 9.44
CA VAL A 207 11.41 12.49 10.36
C VAL A 207 12.02 11.27 9.67
N MET A 208 12.03 11.20 8.34
CA MET A 208 12.60 10.06 7.61
C MET A 208 14.15 10.07 7.63
N PRO A 209 14.82 8.91 7.72
CA PRO A 209 16.29 8.83 7.85
C PRO A 209 17.08 9.52 6.72
N PHE A 210 16.56 9.55 5.49
CA PHE A 210 17.23 10.22 4.38
C PHE A 210 17.22 11.75 4.49
N ILE A 211 16.25 12.32 5.21
CA ILE A 211 16.22 13.76 5.50
C ILE A 211 17.33 14.11 6.50
N GLU A 212 17.49 13.30 7.54
CA GLU A 212 18.55 13.45 8.54
C GLU A 212 19.94 13.28 7.92
N ALA A 213 20.12 12.23 7.11
CA ALA A 213 21.35 12.02 6.35
C ALA A 213 21.69 13.21 5.43
N SER A 214 20.69 13.80 4.75
CA SER A 214 20.90 14.99 3.92
C SER A 214 21.33 16.21 4.73
N ARG A 215 20.85 16.36 5.97
CA ARG A 215 21.25 17.46 6.86
C ARG A 215 22.68 17.27 7.39
N ILE A 216 23.02 16.07 7.81
CA ILE A 216 24.38 15.72 8.27
C ILE A 216 25.40 15.92 7.15
N ALA A 217 25.03 15.63 5.89
CA ALA A 217 25.84 15.91 4.71
C ALA A 217 25.97 17.41 4.34
N GLY A 218 25.48 18.33 5.18
CA GLY A 218 25.56 19.78 4.95
C GLY A 218 24.45 20.36 4.07
N GLY A 219 23.37 19.63 3.82
CA GLY A 219 22.24 20.11 3.02
C GLY A 219 21.45 21.20 3.74
N GLY A 220 21.47 22.43 3.20
CA GLY A 220 20.67 23.56 3.74
C GLY A 220 19.15 23.37 3.62
N SER A 221 18.37 24.13 4.38
CA SER A 221 16.91 23.96 4.48
C SER A 221 16.17 24.00 3.15
N ARG A 222 16.50 24.98 2.29
CA ARG A 222 15.91 25.09 0.94
C ARG A 222 16.23 23.86 0.08
N HIS A 223 17.44 23.32 0.19
CA HIS A 223 17.85 22.11 -0.53
C HIS A 223 17.03 20.91 -0.09
N VAL A 224 16.88 20.71 1.22
CA VAL A 224 16.11 19.60 1.78
C VAL A 224 14.63 19.69 1.37
N ILE A 225 14.04 20.88 1.47
CA ILE A 225 12.64 21.10 1.09
C ILE A 225 12.42 20.82 -0.40
N LEU A 226 13.17 21.48 -1.29
CA LEU A 226 12.95 21.41 -2.74
C LEU A 226 13.34 20.05 -3.34
N LYS A 227 14.37 19.40 -2.81
CA LYS A 227 14.94 18.20 -3.43
C LYS A 227 14.49 16.89 -2.80
N HIS A 228 14.05 16.92 -1.54
CA HIS A 228 13.67 15.72 -0.80
C HIS A 228 12.21 15.74 -0.32
N VAL A 229 11.77 16.83 0.32
CA VAL A 229 10.41 16.89 0.89
C VAL A 229 9.35 17.08 -0.21
N LEU A 230 9.44 18.15 -1.00
CA LEU A 230 8.44 18.47 -2.04
C LEU A 230 8.23 17.34 -3.05
N PRO A 231 9.28 16.71 -3.62
CA PRO A 231 9.10 15.58 -4.54
C PRO A 231 8.37 14.40 -3.91
N HIS A 232 8.58 14.15 -2.61
CA HIS A 232 7.88 13.08 -1.89
C HIS A 232 6.40 13.41 -1.65
N MET A 233 6.05 14.70 -1.64
CA MET A 233 4.69 15.18 -1.42
C MET A 233 3.87 15.26 -2.72
N LEU A 234 4.49 15.18 -3.90
CA LEU A 234 3.81 15.31 -5.19
C LEU A 234 2.62 14.35 -5.40
N PRO A 235 2.68 13.05 -5.02
CA PRO A 235 1.52 12.17 -5.17
C PRO A 235 0.31 12.62 -4.34
N MET A 236 0.55 13.08 -3.10
CA MET A 236 -0.50 13.64 -2.24
C MET A 236 -0.99 14.99 -2.75
N ALA A 237 -0.09 15.85 -3.26
CA ALA A 237 -0.48 17.12 -3.87
C ALA A 237 -1.40 16.89 -5.08
N GLY A 238 -1.06 15.92 -5.94
CA GLY A 238 -1.89 15.54 -7.08
C GLY A 238 -3.26 14.97 -6.67
N LEU A 239 -3.33 14.23 -5.57
CA LEU A 239 -4.62 13.80 -5.01
C LEU A 239 -5.47 15.01 -4.61
N GLN A 240 -4.87 16.00 -3.95
CA GLN A 240 -5.58 17.21 -3.54
C GLN A 240 -5.98 18.09 -4.73
N MET A 241 -5.21 18.10 -5.82
CA MET A 241 -5.62 18.73 -7.09
C MET A 241 -6.97 18.18 -7.56
N MET A 242 -7.14 16.86 -7.61
CA MET A 242 -8.37 16.24 -8.10
C MET A 242 -9.57 16.57 -7.21
N ILE A 243 -9.38 16.55 -5.89
CA ILE A 243 -10.42 16.92 -4.91
C ILE A 243 -10.81 18.39 -5.07
N ALA A 244 -9.83 19.27 -5.27
CA ALA A 244 -10.06 20.70 -5.47
C ALA A 244 -10.85 20.98 -6.75
N VAL A 245 -10.58 20.29 -7.86
CA VAL A 245 -11.38 20.43 -9.10
C VAL A 245 -12.84 20.11 -8.83
N THR A 246 -13.13 18.97 -8.19
CA THR A 246 -14.51 18.57 -7.89
C THR A 246 -15.23 19.64 -7.07
N GLY A 247 -14.59 20.15 -6.01
CA GLY A 247 -15.20 21.18 -5.18
C GLY A 247 -15.34 22.54 -5.87
N ALA A 248 -14.38 22.93 -6.71
CA ALA A 248 -14.42 24.18 -7.46
C ALA A 248 -15.56 24.18 -8.50
N VAL A 249 -15.72 23.08 -9.24
CA VAL A 249 -16.78 22.94 -10.25
C VAL A 249 -18.16 22.95 -9.61
N VAL A 250 -18.33 22.27 -8.48
CA VAL A 250 -19.61 22.28 -7.75
C VAL A 250 -19.92 23.68 -7.21
N ALA A 251 -18.91 24.38 -6.67
CA ALA A 251 -19.07 25.76 -6.21
C ALA A 251 -19.42 26.71 -7.37
N ASP A 252 -18.70 26.63 -8.48
CA ASP A 252 -18.96 27.43 -9.68
C ASP A 252 -20.36 27.16 -10.25
N GLY A 253 -20.75 25.89 -10.36
CA GLY A 253 -22.08 25.48 -10.80
C GLY A 253 -23.19 26.04 -9.91
N PHE A 254 -23.02 25.98 -8.58
CA PHE A 254 -23.98 26.54 -7.62
C PHE A 254 -24.15 28.05 -7.80
N ILE A 255 -23.05 28.79 -7.93
CA ILE A 255 -23.05 30.26 -8.02
C ILE A 255 -23.57 30.73 -9.37
N SER A 256 -23.24 29.98 -10.41
CA SER A 256 -23.71 30.23 -11.76
C SER A 256 -25.19 29.94 -11.91
N PHE A 257 -25.68 28.87 -11.27
CA PHE A 257 -27.10 28.58 -11.20
C PHE A 257 -27.87 29.64 -10.39
N MET A 258 -27.25 30.28 -9.40
CA MET A 258 -27.82 31.41 -8.68
C MET A 258 -27.82 32.73 -9.50
N GLY A 259 -27.22 32.75 -10.69
CA GLY A 259 -27.22 33.90 -11.60
C GLY A 259 -26.12 34.95 -11.31
N PHE A 260 -25.07 34.59 -10.57
CA PHE A 260 -24.00 35.53 -10.18
C PHE A 260 -22.80 35.57 -11.15
N THR A 261 -22.78 34.79 -12.23
CA THR A 261 -21.66 34.68 -13.20
C THR A 261 -22.09 34.87 -14.65
N ARG A 262 -22.74 36.00 -14.97
CA ARG A 262 -23.46 36.20 -16.25
C ARG A 262 -22.59 36.18 -17.52
N ASN A 263 -21.29 36.47 -17.44
CA ASN A 263 -20.42 36.52 -18.63
C ASN A 263 -19.75 35.19 -18.97
N ILE A 264 -19.94 34.15 -18.15
CA ILE A 264 -19.35 32.83 -18.39
C ILE A 264 -20.45 31.91 -18.90
N ASN A 265 -20.35 31.42 -20.13
CA ASN A 265 -21.24 30.36 -20.61
C ASN A 265 -20.75 29.00 -20.09
N ASN A 266 -21.10 28.65 -18.84
CA ASN A 266 -20.84 27.35 -18.21
C ASN A 266 -22.16 26.58 -17.99
N TRP A 267 -22.09 25.33 -17.49
CA TRP A 267 -23.32 24.54 -17.32
C TRP A 267 -24.27 25.13 -16.27
N GLY A 268 -23.76 25.82 -15.25
CA GLY A 268 -24.61 26.45 -14.24
C GLY A 268 -25.37 27.66 -14.78
N THR A 269 -24.77 28.47 -15.66
CA THR A 269 -25.48 29.58 -16.33
C THR A 269 -26.51 29.07 -17.32
N ILE A 270 -26.22 27.98 -18.04
CA ILE A 270 -27.21 27.31 -18.91
C ILE A 270 -28.43 26.88 -18.09
N MET A 271 -28.21 26.30 -16.91
CA MET A 271 -29.31 25.93 -16.01
C MET A 271 -30.07 27.14 -15.47
N TYR A 272 -29.37 28.23 -15.11
CA TYR A 272 -29.99 29.47 -14.65
C TYR A 272 -30.89 30.09 -15.72
N ASP A 273 -30.39 30.21 -16.95
CA ASP A 273 -31.15 30.73 -18.09
C ASP A 273 -32.38 29.87 -18.33
N ALA A 274 -32.22 28.55 -18.44
CA ALA A 274 -33.31 27.61 -18.65
C ALA A 274 -34.38 27.72 -17.55
N PHE A 275 -33.97 27.80 -16.28
CA PHE A 275 -34.88 27.91 -15.15
C PHE A 275 -35.60 29.26 -15.11
N THR A 276 -34.90 30.35 -15.42
CA THR A 276 -35.47 31.70 -15.41
C THR A 276 -36.49 31.88 -16.54
N TYR A 277 -36.13 31.51 -17.77
CA TYR A 277 -37.03 31.64 -18.90
C TYR A 277 -38.25 30.73 -18.80
N ALA A 278 -38.08 29.51 -18.30
CA ALA A 278 -39.20 28.59 -18.12
C ALA A 278 -40.22 29.07 -17.07
N GLN A 279 -39.80 29.86 -16.07
CA GLN A 279 -40.73 30.48 -15.12
C GLN A 279 -41.52 31.59 -15.80
N VAL A 280 -40.84 32.44 -16.56
CA VAL A 280 -41.47 33.57 -17.27
C VAL A 280 -42.47 33.10 -18.32
N LEU A 281 -42.15 32.01 -19.04
CA LEU A 281 -42.98 31.47 -20.12
C LEU A 281 -44.07 30.50 -19.63
N GLY A 282 -44.14 30.19 -18.33
CA GLY A 282 -45.10 29.24 -17.77
C GLY A 282 -44.93 27.79 -18.27
N SER A 283 -43.80 27.48 -18.91
CA SER A 283 -43.56 26.25 -19.65
C SER A 283 -42.42 25.41 -19.04
N MET A 284 -42.43 25.22 -17.72
CA MET A 284 -41.47 24.35 -17.01
C MET A 284 -41.34 22.96 -17.61
N ALA A 285 -42.45 22.40 -18.09
CA ALA A 285 -42.47 21.11 -18.75
C ALA A 285 -41.66 21.07 -20.06
N GLN A 286 -41.37 22.23 -20.67
CA GLN A 286 -40.61 22.34 -21.92
C GLN A 286 -39.13 22.65 -21.70
N ALA A 287 -38.65 22.93 -20.49
CA ALA A 287 -37.23 23.27 -20.26
C ALA A 287 -36.34 22.05 -19.94
N TRP A 288 -36.92 20.86 -19.90
CA TRP A 288 -36.23 19.62 -19.50
C TRP A 288 -35.03 19.29 -20.41
N HIS A 289 -35.12 19.55 -21.72
CA HIS A 289 -34.06 19.24 -22.69
C HIS A 289 -32.84 20.15 -22.54
N VAL A 290 -32.99 21.30 -21.88
CA VAL A 290 -31.85 22.18 -21.53
C VAL A 290 -31.32 21.85 -20.13
N LEU A 291 -32.22 21.68 -19.16
CA LEU A 291 -31.88 21.58 -17.75
C LEU A 291 -31.27 20.21 -17.39
N ILE A 292 -31.82 19.11 -17.91
CA ILE A 292 -31.30 17.77 -17.61
C ILE A 292 -29.90 17.57 -18.21
N PRO A 293 -29.64 17.83 -19.51
CA PRO A 293 -28.31 17.63 -20.07
C PRO A 293 -27.23 18.51 -19.43
N SER A 294 -27.54 19.75 -19.05
CA SER A 294 -26.59 20.63 -18.36
C SER A 294 -26.29 20.15 -16.94
N ALA A 295 -27.30 19.76 -16.17
CA ALA A 295 -27.12 19.20 -14.82
C ALA A 295 -26.34 17.86 -14.84
N VAL A 296 -26.65 17.00 -15.81
CA VAL A 296 -25.94 15.72 -16.02
C VAL A 296 -24.49 15.98 -16.39
N SER A 297 -24.22 16.91 -17.29
CA SER A 297 -22.85 17.26 -17.71
C SER A 297 -22.01 17.75 -16.52
N LEU A 298 -22.55 18.68 -15.73
CA LEU A 298 -21.89 19.18 -14.51
C LEU A 298 -21.60 18.04 -13.51
N SER A 299 -22.60 17.20 -13.26
CA SER A 299 -22.51 16.10 -12.29
C SER A 299 -21.50 15.03 -12.72
N PHE A 300 -21.54 14.61 -13.99
CA PHE A 300 -20.61 13.61 -14.52
C PHE A 300 -19.19 14.17 -14.60
N PHE A 301 -19.02 15.46 -14.90
CA PHE A 301 -17.71 16.10 -14.85
C PHE A 301 -17.12 16.07 -13.45
N ALA A 302 -17.87 16.53 -12.44
CA ALA A 302 -17.43 16.50 -11.04
C ALA A 302 -17.15 15.07 -10.56
N PHE A 303 -18.00 14.12 -10.96
CA PHE A 303 -17.85 12.71 -10.65
C PHE A 303 -16.60 12.09 -11.29
N ALA A 304 -16.24 12.49 -12.52
CA ALA A 304 -15.04 12.00 -13.20
C ALA A 304 -13.78 12.33 -12.40
N PHE A 305 -13.64 13.57 -11.93
CA PHE A 305 -12.51 13.98 -11.07
C PHE A 305 -12.54 13.31 -9.70
N TYR A 306 -13.73 13.11 -9.13
CA TYR A 306 -13.88 12.38 -7.88
C TYR A 306 -13.39 10.91 -8.02
N LEU A 307 -13.75 10.22 -9.11
CA LEU A 307 -13.29 8.86 -9.40
C LEU A 307 -11.77 8.79 -9.59
N VAL A 308 -11.18 9.75 -10.29
CA VAL A 308 -9.72 9.86 -10.43
C VAL A 308 -9.06 10.09 -9.07
N SER A 309 -9.65 10.92 -8.20
CA SER A 309 -9.14 11.15 -6.84
C SER A 309 -9.09 9.83 -6.03
N ARG A 310 -10.11 8.97 -6.14
CA ARG A 310 -10.11 7.64 -5.52
C ARG A 310 -8.95 6.76 -6.02
N GLY A 311 -8.65 6.81 -7.32
CA GLY A 311 -7.48 6.14 -7.87
C GLY A 311 -6.15 6.69 -7.34
N MET A 312 -6.07 8.01 -7.17
CA MET A 312 -4.88 8.66 -6.60
C MET A 312 -4.69 8.36 -5.11
N GLN A 313 -5.77 8.12 -4.35
CA GLN A 313 -5.67 7.64 -2.97
C GLN A 313 -4.91 6.31 -2.89
N ASP A 314 -5.17 5.39 -3.83
CA ASP A 314 -4.46 4.10 -3.88
C ASP A 314 -2.97 4.26 -4.19
N VAL A 315 -2.63 5.23 -5.06
CA VAL A 315 -1.24 5.55 -5.40
C VAL A 315 -0.52 6.18 -4.20
N ALA A 316 -1.22 6.97 -3.41
CA ALA A 316 -0.66 7.67 -2.27
C ALA A 316 -0.65 6.84 -0.97
N ASP A 317 -1.39 5.72 -0.91
CA ASP A 317 -1.35 4.79 0.22
C ASP A 317 -0.17 3.79 0.10
N PRO A 318 0.86 3.89 0.97
CA PRO A 318 2.01 2.98 0.94
C PRO A 318 1.64 1.51 1.19
N ARG A 319 0.52 1.23 1.84
CA ARG A 319 0.09 -0.15 2.16
C ARG A 319 -0.35 -0.91 0.92
N ILE A 320 -0.96 -0.22 -0.04
CA ILE A 320 -1.41 -0.82 -1.31
C ILE A 320 -0.20 -1.10 -2.20
N VAL A 321 0.79 -0.21 -2.20
CA VAL A 321 2.08 -0.40 -2.86
C VAL A 321 2.76 -1.67 -2.35
N GLU A 322 2.88 -1.82 -1.02
CA GLU A 322 3.49 -2.99 -0.39
C GLU A 322 2.71 -4.28 -0.63
N ARG A 323 1.38 -4.23 -0.63
CA ARG A 323 0.54 -5.40 -0.91
C ARG A 323 0.71 -5.87 -2.36
N ARG A 324 0.67 -4.98 -3.35
CA ARG A 324 0.87 -5.35 -4.76
C ARG A 324 2.30 -5.79 -5.05
N ALA A 325 3.29 -5.24 -4.35
CA ALA A 325 4.67 -5.72 -4.41
C ALA A 325 4.77 -7.17 -3.90
N ARG A 326 4.11 -7.48 -2.77
CA ARG A 326 3.98 -8.85 -2.24
C ARG A 326 3.26 -9.78 -3.22
N GLU A 327 2.14 -9.35 -3.80
CA GLU A 327 1.37 -10.15 -4.77
C GLU A 327 2.17 -10.44 -6.05
N ARG A 328 2.96 -9.47 -6.56
CA ARG A 328 3.88 -9.69 -7.69
C ARG A 328 5.00 -10.68 -7.34
N GLN A 329 5.55 -10.60 -6.12
CA GLN A 329 6.55 -11.57 -5.65
C GLN A 329 5.93 -12.97 -5.50
N THR A 330 4.71 -13.10 -4.97
CA THR A 330 3.97 -14.37 -4.91
C THR A 330 3.66 -14.91 -6.31
N GLY A 331 3.31 -14.05 -7.26
CA GLY A 331 3.08 -14.42 -8.66
C GLY A 331 4.34 -14.91 -9.38
N VAL A 332 5.48 -14.29 -9.11
CA VAL A 332 6.79 -14.74 -9.62
C VAL A 332 7.20 -16.06 -8.96
N VAL A 333 6.96 -16.23 -7.65
CA VAL A 333 7.17 -17.51 -6.95
C VAL A 333 6.25 -18.60 -7.52
N LEU A 334 5.00 -18.28 -7.87
CA LEU A 334 4.06 -19.20 -8.52
C LEU A 334 4.45 -19.52 -9.97
N GLN A 335 4.99 -18.56 -10.72
CA GLN A 335 5.54 -18.77 -12.07
C GLN A 335 6.84 -19.59 -12.03
N LEU A 336 7.71 -19.35 -11.05
CA LEU A 336 8.89 -20.16 -10.78
C LEU A 336 8.49 -21.57 -10.33
N LYS A 337 7.46 -21.71 -9.49
CA LYS A 337 6.84 -22.99 -9.11
C LYS A 337 6.31 -23.71 -10.36
N ARG A 338 5.62 -23.04 -11.28
CA ARG A 338 5.17 -23.62 -12.57
C ARG A 338 6.32 -24.00 -13.50
N ARG A 339 7.41 -23.23 -13.54
CA ARG A 339 8.61 -23.56 -14.33
C ARG A 339 9.43 -24.70 -13.72
N LEU A 340 9.45 -24.82 -12.39
CA LEU A 340 10.12 -25.90 -11.66
C LEU A 340 9.30 -27.21 -11.65
N ILE A 341 7.97 -27.13 -11.79
CA ILE A 341 7.05 -28.28 -11.91
C ILE A 341 7.04 -28.87 -13.34
N LYS A 342 7.71 -28.25 -14.33
CA LYS A 342 7.75 -28.76 -15.72
C LYS A 342 8.57 -30.06 -15.92
N LYS A 343 9.15 -30.65 -14.87
CA LYS A 343 9.51 -32.07 -14.88
C LYS A 343 8.43 -32.84 -14.11
N PRO A 344 7.55 -33.60 -14.79
CA PRO A 344 6.58 -34.43 -14.09
C PRO A 344 7.36 -35.49 -13.30
N ALA A 345 7.24 -35.45 -11.97
CA ALA A 345 7.45 -36.65 -11.16
C ALA A 345 6.25 -37.59 -11.41
N PRO A 346 6.47 -38.91 -11.43
CA PRO A 346 5.45 -39.87 -11.88
C PRO A 346 4.16 -39.75 -11.07
N GLU A 347 3.06 -39.78 -11.82
CA GLU A 347 1.69 -39.61 -11.39
C GLU A 347 1.28 -40.77 -10.47
N ILE A 348 1.05 -40.49 -9.18
CA ILE A 348 0.35 -41.40 -8.29
C ILE A 348 -0.95 -40.71 -7.91
N ALA A 349 -2.06 -41.30 -8.38
CA ALA A 349 -3.42 -40.83 -8.21
C ALA A 349 -3.75 -40.54 -6.73
N VAL A 350 -4.32 -39.36 -6.47
CA VAL A 350 -4.93 -39.02 -5.18
C VAL A 350 -6.34 -38.51 -5.47
N SER A 351 -7.31 -39.24 -4.94
CA SER A 351 -8.74 -38.94 -4.97
C SER A 351 -9.08 -37.63 -4.24
N THR A 352 -10.20 -37.04 -4.64
CA THR A 352 -10.75 -35.73 -4.27
C THR A 352 -10.80 -35.41 -2.76
N PRO A 353 -10.69 -34.13 -2.36
CA PRO A 353 -10.77 -33.72 -0.95
C PRO A 353 -12.22 -33.70 -0.43
N SER A 354 -12.45 -34.27 0.77
CA SER A 354 -13.70 -34.17 1.53
C SER A 354 -13.72 -32.90 2.41
N PRO A 355 -14.91 -32.37 2.76
CA PRO A 355 -15.05 -31.11 3.49
C PRO A 355 -15.07 -31.30 5.01
N MET A 356 -14.49 -30.31 5.70
CA MET A 356 -14.60 -29.97 7.14
C MET A 356 -14.02 -30.94 8.19
N GLY A 357 -13.20 -30.36 9.08
CA GLY A 357 -13.17 -30.73 10.50
C GLY A 357 -12.05 -31.64 11.00
N THR A 358 -11.13 -32.11 10.16
CA THR A 358 -10.07 -33.02 10.61
C THR A 358 -8.76 -32.26 10.82
N ILE A 359 -8.16 -32.41 12.00
CA ILE A 359 -6.73 -32.16 12.24
C ILE A 359 -6.01 -32.81 11.05
N PHE A 360 -5.21 -32.06 10.29
CA PHE A 360 -4.41 -32.61 9.20
C PHE A 360 -3.28 -33.48 9.79
N GLN A 361 -3.65 -34.58 10.44
CA GLN A 361 -2.75 -35.65 10.80
C GLN A 361 -2.32 -36.32 9.51
N LEU A 362 -1.01 -36.51 9.37
CA LEU A 362 -0.49 -37.35 8.32
C LEU A 362 -1.06 -38.75 8.54
N GLN A 363 -1.68 -39.35 7.52
CA GLN A 363 -2.19 -40.73 7.63
C GLN A 363 -1.12 -41.64 8.25
N PRO A 364 -1.46 -42.42 9.28
CA PRO A 364 -0.53 -43.33 9.93
C PRO A 364 0.20 -44.20 8.90
N GLY A 365 1.51 -44.34 9.08
CA GLY A 365 2.34 -45.18 8.21
C GLY A 365 2.84 -44.52 6.93
N ARG A 366 2.31 -43.37 6.50
CA ARG A 366 2.76 -42.67 5.29
C ARG A 366 4.12 -42.00 5.50
N ILE A 367 5.04 -42.21 4.57
CA ILE A 367 6.37 -41.56 4.56
C ILE A 367 6.28 -40.29 3.70
N VAL A 368 6.72 -39.16 4.25
CA VAL A 368 6.80 -37.88 3.52
C VAL A 368 8.13 -37.19 3.79
N HIS A 369 8.57 -36.39 2.84
CA HIS A 369 9.73 -35.53 3.02
C HIS A 369 9.30 -34.24 3.70
N ALA A 370 9.90 -33.92 4.84
CA ALA A 370 9.54 -32.75 5.65
C ALA A 370 10.77 -32.05 6.19
N THR A 371 10.60 -30.77 6.51
CA THR A 371 11.57 -30.04 7.33
C THR A 371 10.97 -29.81 8.70
N LEU A 372 11.69 -30.24 9.75
CA LEU A 372 11.28 -30.11 11.14
C LEU A 372 12.12 -29.04 11.82
N LEU A 373 11.46 -28.23 12.65
CA LEU A 373 12.07 -27.16 13.44
C LEU A 373 11.73 -27.40 14.91
N PHE A 374 12.77 -27.47 15.74
CA PHE A 374 12.68 -27.53 17.20
C PHE A 374 13.29 -26.26 17.78
N ALA A 375 12.58 -25.61 18.71
CA ALA A 375 13.05 -24.41 19.37
C ALA A 375 12.83 -24.49 20.88
N GLU A 376 13.80 -24.04 21.67
CA GLU A 376 13.72 -24.01 23.13
C GLU A 376 14.42 -22.77 23.70
N LEU A 377 13.80 -22.16 24.72
CA LEU A 377 14.31 -21.04 25.52
C LEU A 377 14.87 -21.57 26.84
N HIS A 378 16.14 -21.27 27.09
CA HIS A 378 16.87 -21.66 28.30
C HIS A 378 17.11 -20.44 29.19
N ASP A 379 16.89 -20.56 30.49
CA ASP A 379 17.30 -19.53 31.45
C ASP A 379 18.82 -19.63 31.72
N ILE A 380 19.51 -18.49 31.78
CA ILE A 380 20.96 -18.41 32.02
C ILE A 380 21.26 -18.18 33.51
N SER A 381 20.23 -18.15 34.37
CA SER A 381 20.40 -17.93 35.81
C SER A 381 21.15 -19.10 36.49
N PRO A 382 22.08 -18.82 37.42
CA PRO A 382 22.61 -19.85 38.32
C PRO A 382 21.46 -20.44 39.18
N PRO A 383 21.56 -21.68 39.69
CA PRO A 383 20.53 -22.27 40.53
C PRO A 383 20.23 -21.35 41.72
N ALA A 384 19.02 -20.82 41.74
CA ALA A 384 18.63 -19.73 42.61
C ALA A 384 18.22 -20.24 44.00
N THR A 385 18.73 -19.59 45.05
CA THR A 385 18.24 -19.73 46.43
C THR A 385 16.77 -19.30 46.56
N SER A 386 16.03 -19.89 47.50
CA SER A 386 14.57 -19.81 47.74
C SER A 386 13.91 -18.41 47.68
N PHE A 387 14.67 -17.32 47.76
CA PHE A 387 14.16 -15.95 47.62
C PHE A 387 13.88 -15.50 46.17
N GLN A 388 14.57 -16.07 45.17
CA GLN A 388 14.41 -15.68 43.76
C GLN A 388 13.21 -16.37 43.07
N GLU A 389 12.70 -17.47 43.62
CA GLU A 389 11.53 -18.19 43.09
C GLU A 389 10.25 -17.34 43.05
N LYS A 390 10.01 -16.50 44.06
CA LYS A 390 8.80 -15.66 44.15
C LYS A 390 8.77 -14.52 43.13
N ALA A 391 9.92 -14.03 42.67
CA ALA A 391 10.01 -12.97 41.65
C ALA A 391 9.88 -13.54 40.24
N VAL A 392 10.42 -14.74 39.99
CA VAL A 392 10.33 -15.44 38.70
C VAL A 392 8.92 -16.01 38.46
N SER A 393 8.24 -16.48 39.52
CA SER A 393 6.89 -17.06 39.48
C SER A 393 5.78 -16.08 39.05
N LYS A 394 5.97 -14.75 39.20
CA LYS A 394 4.90 -13.75 39.03
C LYS A 394 4.97 -12.92 37.74
N SER A 395 5.95 -13.16 36.86
CA SER A 395 6.02 -12.43 35.59
C SER A 395 5.48 -13.31 34.44
N PRO A 396 4.29 -13.02 33.87
CA PRO A 396 3.85 -13.65 32.63
C PRO A 396 4.68 -13.06 31.48
N GLY A 397 5.94 -13.46 31.39
CA GLY A 397 6.84 -13.07 30.32
C GLY A 397 6.35 -13.69 29.01
N LYS A 398 6.29 -12.88 27.95
CA LYS A 398 6.06 -13.34 26.57
C LYS A 398 6.79 -14.67 26.31
N SER A 399 6.01 -15.66 25.88
CA SER A 399 6.42 -17.05 25.67
C SER A 399 6.55 -17.31 24.17
N PHE A 400 7.10 -18.46 23.76
CA PHE A 400 6.97 -18.93 22.37
C PHE A 400 5.53 -18.94 21.85
N ARG A 401 4.50 -18.93 22.73
CA ARG A 401 3.10 -18.72 22.31
C ARG A 401 2.90 -17.48 21.45
N ASP A 402 3.63 -16.40 21.73
CA ASP A 402 3.56 -15.18 20.94
C ASP A 402 4.24 -15.35 19.57
N ALA A 403 5.13 -16.32 19.41
CA ALA A 403 5.88 -16.58 18.18
C ALA A 403 5.19 -17.54 17.19
N ILE A 404 3.99 -18.06 17.51
CA ILE A 404 3.16 -18.86 16.58
C ILE A 404 2.96 -18.17 15.22
N PRO A 405 2.67 -16.85 15.15
CA PRO A 405 2.50 -16.14 13.90
C PRO A 405 3.74 -16.19 13.00
N ILE A 406 4.97 -16.26 13.58
CA ILE A 406 6.21 -16.38 12.80
C ILE A 406 6.15 -17.67 11.99
N ILE A 407 5.92 -18.80 12.64
CA ILE A 407 5.87 -20.12 11.98
C ILE A 407 4.76 -20.16 10.92
N SER A 408 3.58 -19.68 11.27
CA SER A 408 2.42 -19.66 10.34
C SER A 408 2.66 -18.77 9.13
N GLN A 409 3.38 -17.65 9.29
CA GLN A 409 3.72 -16.72 8.21
C GLN A 409 4.66 -17.34 7.17
N TYR A 410 5.53 -18.26 7.57
CA TYR A 410 6.37 -19.05 6.66
C TYR A 410 5.68 -20.35 6.19
N GLY A 411 4.38 -20.52 6.44
CA GLY A 411 3.62 -21.70 6.01
C GLY A 411 3.95 -22.99 6.79
N GLY A 412 4.57 -22.86 7.97
CA GLY A 412 4.81 -23.97 8.87
C GLY A 412 3.59 -24.28 9.75
N LEU A 413 3.50 -25.53 10.20
CA LEU A 413 2.49 -25.99 11.15
C LEU A 413 3.15 -26.23 12.51
N VAL A 414 2.70 -25.52 13.55
CA VAL A 414 3.13 -25.75 14.92
C VAL A 414 2.44 -27.02 15.44
N SER A 415 3.23 -28.06 15.72
CA SER A 415 2.72 -29.35 16.22
C SER A 415 2.67 -29.40 17.74
N HIS A 416 3.62 -28.73 18.41
CA HIS A 416 3.67 -28.68 19.88
C HIS A 416 4.19 -27.33 20.34
N ILE A 417 3.65 -26.84 21.46
CA ILE A 417 4.13 -25.63 22.09
C ILE A 417 3.83 -25.66 23.60
N ASP A 418 4.87 -25.48 24.40
CA ASP A 418 4.75 -25.38 25.84
C ASP A 418 5.67 -24.26 26.30
N GLY A 419 5.12 -23.07 26.57
CA GLY A 419 5.82 -21.96 27.24
C GLY A 419 7.21 -21.56 26.69
N SER A 420 8.20 -22.37 27.00
CA SER A 420 9.62 -22.34 26.65
C SER A 420 10.03 -23.19 25.44
N SER A 421 9.19 -24.09 24.92
CA SER A 421 9.49 -24.97 23.79
C SER A 421 8.47 -24.88 22.65
N MET A 422 8.93 -25.06 21.41
CA MET A 422 8.09 -25.05 20.20
C MET A 422 8.62 -26.08 19.20
N VAL A 423 7.69 -26.80 18.55
CA VAL A 423 8.00 -27.69 17.44
C VAL A 423 7.10 -27.39 16.26
N ALA A 424 7.70 -27.29 15.08
CA ALA A 424 7.02 -26.98 13.83
C ALA A 424 7.48 -27.88 12.68
N SER A 425 6.60 -28.07 11.72
CA SER A 425 6.86 -28.85 10.51
C SER A 425 6.52 -28.05 9.25
N PHE A 426 7.32 -28.25 8.20
CA PHE A 426 7.19 -27.58 6.90
C PHE A 426 7.15 -28.61 5.77
N GLY A 427 6.25 -28.41 4.80
CA GLY A 427 6.13 -29.24 3.60
C GLY A 427 5.19 -30.44 3.70
N ILE A 428 4.35 -30.51 4.74
CA ILE A 428 3.43 -31.63 4.97
C ILE A 428 1.96 -31.24 4.68
N ALA A 429 1.44 -30.24 5.39
CA ALA A 429 0.09 -29.70 5.24
C ALA A 429 0.05 -28.23 5.73
N PRO A 430 -0.85 -27.37 5.22
CA PRO A 430 -1.84 -27.59 4.17
C PRO A 430 -1.24 -27.63 2.75
N GLN A 431 0.06 -27.36 2.61
CA GLN A 431 0.77 -27.42 1.33
C GLN A 431 1.97 -28.36 1.42
N ARG A 432 2.01 -29.36 0.53
CA ARG A 432 3.22 -30.13 0.29
C ARG A 432 4.21 -29.27 -0.48
N LEU A 433 5.41 -29.13 0.08
CA LEU A 433 6.47 -28.30 -0.48
C LEU A 433 7.65 -29.18 -0.86
N PRO A 434 8.33 -28.90 -1.98
CA PRO A 434 9.60 -29.53 -2.28
C PRO A 434 10.58 -29.36 -1.10
N PRO A 435 11.46 -30.34 -0.83
CA PRO A 435 12.41 -30.28 0.29
C PRO A 435 13.26 -29.01 0.30
N GLN A 436 13.64 -28.50 -0.87
CA GLN A 436 14.38 -27.24 -1.02
C GLN A 436 13.59 -26.03 -0.49
N VAL A 437 12.29 -26.00 -0.76
CA VAL A 437 11.41 -24.89 -0.37
C VAL A 437 11.05 -24.99 1.12
N SER A 438 10.79 -26.20 1.63
CA SER A 438 10.52 -26.39 3.06
C SER A 438 11.76 -26.09 3.91
N ALA A 439 12.96 -26.49 3.46
CA ALA A 439 14.23 -26.14 4.11
C ALA A 439 14.46 -24.62 4.16
N LEU A 440 14.21 -23.93 3.04
CA LEU A 440 14.34 -22.47 2.94
C LEU A 440 13.42 -21.74 3.92
N LEU A 441 12.13 -22.10 3.93
CA LEU A 441 11.13 -21.45 4.79
C LEU A 441 11.36 -21.73 6.27
N ALA A 442 11.71 -22.97 6.62
CA ALA A 442 12.05 -23.33 7.99
C ALA A 442 13.28 -22.55 8.48
N THR A 443 14.30 -22.37 7.63
CA THR A 443 15.53 -21.65 8.00
C THR A 443 15.26 -20.16 8.24
N HIS A 444 14.44 -19.51 7.41
CA HIS A 444 14.02 -18.13 7.66
C HIS A 444 13.16 -17.99 8.92
N ALA A 445 12.24 -18.93 9.16
CA ALA A 445 11.44 -18.97 10.38
C ALA A 445 12.31 -19.15 11.63
N GLY A 446 13.34 -20.00 11.55
CA GLY A 446 14.33 -20.19 12.62
C GLY A 446 15.10 -18.93 12.94
N LEU A 447 15.59 -18.19 11.94
CA LEU A 447 16.26 -16.90 12.16
C LEU A 447 15.33 -15.85 12.77
N GLU A 448 14.06 -15.81 12.37
CA GLU A 448 13.06 -14.92 12.99
C GLU A 448 12.77 -15.30 14.45
N LEU A 449 12.81 -16.58 14.80
CA LEU A 449 12.71 -17.02 16.21
C LEU A 449 13.92 -16.55 17.03
N VAL A 450 15.12 -16.56 16.44
CA VAL A 450 16.33 -16.03 17.08
C VAL A 450 16.22 -14.51 17.28
N ASP A 451 15.76 -13.79 16.25
CA ASP A 451 15.50 -12.33 16.33
C ASP A 451 14.44 -12.01 17.39
N PHE A 452 13.35 -12.79 17.45
CA PHE A 452 12.29 -12.67 18.45
C PHE A 452 12.83 -12.86 19.88
N ALA A 453 13.68 -13.87 20.12
CA ALA A 453 14.30 -14.08 21.43
C ALA A 453 15.25 -12.93 21.82
N SER A 454 15.97 -12.35 20.85
CA SER A 454 16.80 -11.16 21.07
C SER A 454 15.94 -9.95 21.51
N GLU A 455 14.77 -9.77 20.91
CA GLU A 455 13.82 -8.73 21.29
C GLU A 455 13.21 -8.97 22.68
N LEU A 456 12.87 -10.22 23.00
CA LEU A 456 12.45 -10.61 24.35
C LEU A 456 13.51 -10.26 25.40
N ASN A 457 14.78 -10.54 25.11
CA ASN A 457 15.89 -10.21 25.99
C ASN A 457 16.05 -8.70 26.21
N LYS A 458 15.84 -7.87 25.19
CA LYS A 458 15.84 -6.40 25.36
C LYS A 458 14.75 -5.94 26.33
N SER A 459 13.55 -6.51 26.23
CA SER A 459 12.45 -6.21 27.16
C SER A 459 12.76 -6.68 28.58
N ARG A 460 13.32 -7.89 28.74
CA ARG A 460 13.70 -8.47 30.03
C ARG A 460 14.82 -7.69 30.72
N SER A 461 15.84 -7.27 29.96
CA SER A 461 16.93 -6.44 30.51
C SER A 461 16.44 -5.08 31.02
N ARG A 462 15.40 -4.48 30.39
CA ARG A 462 14.76 -3.25 30.93
C ARG A 462 14.04 -3.47 32.26
N GLN A 463 13.62 -4.70 32.53
CA GLN A 463 12.94 -5.12 33.76
C GLN A 463 13.92 -5.70 34.80
N GLY A 464 15.23 -5.67 34.54
CA GLY A 464 16.24 -6.27 35.42
C GLY A 464 16.24 -7.81 35.44
N LEU A 465 15.55 -8.46 34.51
CA LEU A 465 15.43 -9.93 34.44
C LEU A 465 16.61 -10.57 33.67
N PRO A 466 16.99 -11.82 34.02
CA PRO A 466 18.06 -12.55 33.34
C PRO A 466 17.71 -12.82 31.87
N LYS A 467 18.75 -12.84 31.02
CA LYS A 467 18.60 -13.12 29.58
C LYS A 467 18.30 -14.61 29.37
N LEU A 468 17.47 -14.89 28.36
CA LEU A 468 17.17 -16.23 27.88
C LEU A 468 18.09 -16.57 26.69
N LYS A 469 18.57 -17.81 26.62
CA LYS A 469 19.27 -18.33 25.45
C LYS A 469 18.27 -19.11 24.59
N VAL A 470 18.16 -18.75 23.32
CA VAL A 470 17.37 -19.49 22.35
C VAL A 470 18.23 -20.55 21.66
N SER A 471 17.64 -21.72 21.46
CA SER A 471 18.25 -22.83 20.73
C SER A 471 17.27 -23.32 19.68
N VAL A 472 17.69 -23.34 18.42
CA VAL A 472 16.86 -23.77 17.29
C VAL A 472 17.63 -24.82 16.49
N GLY A 473 16.99 -25.97 16.26
CA GLY A 473 17.52 -27.07 15.46
C GLY A 473 16.58 -27.37 14.29
N ILE A 474 17.14 -27.46 13.08
CA ILE A 474 16.38 -27.74 11.86
C ILE A 474 16.98 -28.94 11.12
N ALA A 475 16.14 -29.92 10.77
CA ALA A 475 16.55 -31.03 9.90
C ALA A 475 15.51 -31.30 8.81
N THR A 476 15.99 -31.64 7.61
CA THR A 476 15.17 -31.94 6.45
C THR A 476 15.40 -33.39 6.02
N GLY A 477 14.33 -34.18 5.94
CA GLY A 477 14.44 -35.60 5.63
C GLY A 477 13.10 -36.31 5.60
N LEU A 478 13.15 -37.64 5.49
CA LEU A 478 11.95 -38.48 5.51
C LEU A 478 11.41 -38.61 6.93
N VAL A 479 10.10 -38.48 7.08
CA VAL A 479 9.36 -38.67 8.32
C VAL A 479 8.15 -39.56 8.05
N ARG A 480 7.81 -40.39 9.04
CA ARG A 480 6.64 -41.28 8.97
C ARG A 480 5.55 -40.76 9.91
N GLY A 481 4.31 -40.69 9.43
CA GLY A 481 3.16 -40.37 10.26
C GLY A 481 2.89 -41.46 11.29
N GLN A 482 2.63 -41.08 12.55
CA GLN A 482 2.32 -42.00 13.64
C GLN A 482 0.83 -41.90 14.02
N GLU A 483 0.24 -43.04 14.37
CA GLU A 483 -1.10 -43.11 14.95
C GLU A 483 -1.03 -42.70 16.42
N GLU A 484 -1.92 -41.83 16.86
CA GLU A 484 -1.96 -41.37 18.25
C GLU A 484 -2.45 -42.53 19.14
N ARG A 485 -1.55 -43.10 19.96
CA ARG A 485 -1.94 -44.08 20.98
C ARG A 485 -1.30 -43.78 22.34
N GLU A 486 -2.19 -43.89 23.33
CA GLU A 486 -2.02 -43.91 24.80
C GLU A 486 -1.57 -42.66 25.55
N LYS A 487 -2.24 -42.44 26.69
CA LYS A 487 -2.01 -41.38 27.68
C LYS A 487 -0.56 -41.43 28.16
N GLY A 488 0.30 -40.55 27.62
CA GLY A 488 1.64 -40.32 28.17
C GLY A 488 2.72 -39.98 27.14
N GLU A 489 2.53 -40.25 25.85
CA GLU A 489 3.52 -39.90 24.83
C GLU A 489 3.37 -38.47 24.29
N LYS A 490 4.50 -37.79 24.04
CA LYS A 490 4.57 -36.39 23.59
C LYS A 490 3.87 -36.21 22.23
N PRO A 491 3.21 -35.06 21.96
CA PRO A 491 2.23 -34.90 20.87
C PRO A 491 2.86 -34.71 19.46
N TYR A 492 3.95 -35.42 19.15
CA TYR A 492 4.59 -35.35 17.83
C TYR A 492 3.97 -36.40 16.90
N SER A 493 3.18 -35.96 15.91
CA SER A 493 2.55 -36.86 14.91
C SER A 493 3.53 -37.51 13.92
N PHE A 494 4.85 -37.41 14.15
CA PHE A 494 5.91 -37.82 13.24
C PHE A 494 6.99 -38.64 13.97
N ARG A 495 7.45 -39.71 13.34
CA ARG A 495 8.57 -40.56 13.77
C ARG A 495 9.61 -40.69 12.66
N GLY A 496 10.88 -40.78 13.04
CA GLY A 496 11.99 -41.03 12.12
C GLY A 496 13.30 -40.39 12.58
N ASN A 497 14.42 -40.76 11.94
CA ASN A 497 15.74 -40.22 12.25
C ASN A 497 15.76 -38.70 12.09
N THR A 498 15.06 -38.14 11.09
CA THR A 498 14.92 -36.69 10.89
C THR A 498 14.39 -35.94 12.13
N VAL A 499 13.42 -36.53 12.85
CA VAL A 499 12.86 -35.93 14.08
C VAL A 499 13.92 -35.87 15.17
N ARG A 500 14.62 -37.01 15.37
CA ARG A 500 15.68 -37.12 16.37
C ARG A 500 16.87 -36.21 16.03
N THR A 501 17.21 -36.08 14.75
CA THR A 501 18.26 -35.17 14.25
C THR A 501 17.90 -33.72 14.54
N ALA A 502 16.69 -33.26 14.21
CA ALA A 502 16.27 -31.88 14.50
C ALA A 502 16.29 -31.55 16.00
N GLN A 503 15.79 -32.47 16.83
CA GLN A 503 15.82 -32.34 18.28
C GLN A 503 17.26 -32.30 18.83
N ARG A 504 18.14 -33.18 18.33
CA ARG A 504 19.53 -33.24 18.77
C ARG A 504 20.34 -32.02 18.34
N LEU A 505 20.08 -31.48 17.14
CA LEU A 505 20.66 -30.22 16.67
C LEU A 505 20.29 -29.03 17.57
N GLN A 506 19.03 -28.99 18.03
CA GLN A 506 18.60 -27.97 18.99
C GLN A 506 19.43 -28.06 20.29
N GLN A 507 19.63 -29.27 20.83
CA GLN A 507 20.48 -29.48 22.01
C GLN A 507 21.96 -29.10 21.75
N PHE A 508 22.49 -29.43 20.58
CA PHE A 508 23.87 -29.11 20.21
C PHE A 508 24.15 -27.61 20.07
N THR A 509 23.11 -26.79 19.95
CA THR A 509 23.25 -25.33 19.95
C THR A 509 23.91 -24.84 21.24
N ILE A 510 23.68 -25.53 22.36
CA ILE A 510 24.29 -25.21 23.65
C ILE A 510 25.73 -25.72 23.71
N THR A 511 25.96 -27.00 23.41
CA THR A 511 27.28 -27.65 23.56
C THR A 511 28.31 -27.10 22.57
N LEU A 512 27.90 -26.79 21.33
CA LEU A 512 28.78 -26.25 20.28
C LEU A 512 28.92 -24.72 20.31
N LYS A 513 28.38 -24.04 21.35
CA LYS A 513 28.36 -22.58 21.49
C LYS A 513 27.94 -21.87 20.19
N ALA A 514 26.83 -22.31 19.61
CA ALA A 514 26.24 -21.65 18.43
C ALA A 514 25.35 -20.47 18.86
N GLY A 515 25.25 -19.47 17.98
CA GLY A 515 24.50 -18.20 18.10
C GLY A 515 22.99 -18.34 17.99
N GLY A 516 22.46 -19.58 18.07
CA GLY A 516 21.04 -19.84 18.29
C GLY A 516 20.37 -20.74 17.25
N LEU A 517 20.96 -20.97 16.07
CA LEU A 517 20.35 -21.79 15.01
C LEU A 517 21.36 -22.74 14.34
N LEU A 518 21.10 -24.05 14.46
CA LEU A 518 21.84 -25.12 13.78
C LEU A 518 20.93 -25.87 12.78
N ILE A 519 21.51 -26.24 11.62
CA ILE A 519 20.85 -27.02 10.58
C ILE A 519 21.64 -28.30 10.25
N SER A 520 20.94 -29.34 9.81
CA SER A 520 21.57 -30.59 9.37
C SER A 520 22.30 -30.44 8.03
N GLU A 521 23.21 -31.37 7.74
CA GLU A 521 23.92 -31.42 6.46
C GLU A 521 22.96 -31.57 5.27
N GLU A 522 21.91 -32.36 5.42
CA GLU A 522 20.86 -32.52 4.39
C GLU A 522 20.13 -31.20 4.14
N THR A 523 19.77 -30.47 5.21
CA THR A 523 19.17 -29.14 5.09
C THR A 523 20.11 -28.17 4.37
N TYR A 524 21.40 -28.15 4.73
CA TYR A 524 22.40 -27.33 4.05
C TYR A 524 22.54 -27.68 2.56
N ASN A 525 22.55 -28.96 2.22
CA ASN A 525 22.62 -29.44 0.84
C ASN A 525 21.40 -29.02 0.01
N PHE A 526 20.20 -29.00 0.59
CA PHE A 526 19.01 -28.46 -0.06
C PHE A 526 19.07 -26.94 -0.28
N LEU A 527 19.81 -26.21 0.57
CA LEU A 527 20.02 -24.77 0.48
C LEU A 527 21.18 -24.38 -0.45
N LYS A 528 21.97 -25.33 -0.98
CA LYS A 528 23.15 -25.08 -1.82
C LYS A 528 22.88 -24.20 -3.05
N LYS A 529 21.67 -24.23 -3.60
CA LYS A 529 21.24 -23.39 -4.75
C LYS A 529 20.78 -21.98 -4.38
N VAL A 530 20.70 -21.68 -3.08
CA VAL A 530 20.16 -20.43 -2.51
C VAL A 530 21.09 -19.90 -1.40
N LEU A 531 22.38 -20.26 -1.45
CA LEU A 531 23.40 -19.87 -0.47
C LEU A 531 23.60 -18.36 -0.40
N ASP A 532 23.29 -17.63 -1.48
CA ASP A 532 23.32 -16.16 -1.52
C ASP A 532 22.36 -15.50 -0.52
N GLN A 533 21.36 -16.24 -0.01
CA GLN A 533 20.40 -15.73 0.96
C GLN A 533 20.86 -15.83 2.42
N PHE A 534 21.83 -16.70 2.74
CA PHE A 534 22.25 -16.95 4.12
C PHE A 534 23.76 -17.02 4.27
N SER A 535 24.24 -16.60 5.43
CA SER A 535 25.63 -16.81 5.83
C SER A 535 25.70 -18.04 6.73
N PHE A 536 26.55 -19.00 6.37
CA PHE A 536 26.73 -20.25 7.14
C PHE A 536 28.10 -20.33 7.77
N GLY A 537 28.16 -20.86 8.99
CA GLY A 537 29.38 -21.22 9.69
C GLY A 537 29.45 -22.74 9.88
N ARG A 538 30.57 -23.38 9.54
CA ARG A 538 30.77 -24.81 9.84
C ARG A 538 31.16 -24.96 11.31
N LYS A 539 30.39 -25.71 12.11
CA LYS A 539 30.67 -25.89 13.55
C LYS A 539 31.47 -27.15 13.88
N GLY A 540 31.35 -28.20 13.06
CA GLY A 540 32.14 -29.41 13.20
C GLY A 540 31.34 -30.69 12.96
N PRO A 541 32.00 -31.84 12.93
CA PRO A 541 31.35 -33.14 12.95
C PRO A 541 30.60 -33.33 14.28
N ALA A 542 29.36 -33.77 14.22
CA ALA A 542 28.56 -34.12 15.39
C ALA A 542 28.13 -35.58 15.32
N GLU A 543 28.27 -36.27 16.45
CA GLU A 543 27.89 -37.68 16.57
C GLU A 543 26.38 -37.81 16.82
N PHE A 544 25.71 -38.55 15.93
CA PHE A 544 24.31 -38.92 16.09
C PHE A 544 24.24 -40.42 16.37
N PRO A 545 23.61 -40.88 17.47
CA PRO A 545 23.61 -42.30 17.87
C PRO A 545 23.01 -43.28 16.85
N TRP A 546 22.28 -42.78 15.85
CA TRP A 546 21.63 -43.56 14.79
C TRP A 546 22.31 -43.39 13.42
N GLU A 547 23.46 -42.74 13.36
CA GLU A 547 24.29 -42.60 12.16
C GLU A 547 25.62 -43.33 12.39
N SER A 548 26.11 -44.03 11.37
CA SER A 548 27.39 -44.76 11.45
C SER A 548 28.61 -43.84 11.41
N GLU A 549 28.45 -42.65 10.83
CA GLU A 549 29.50 -41.65 10.69
C GLU A 549 29.06 -40.30 11.26
N PRO A 550 29.97 -39.52 11.85
CA PRO A 550 29.64 -38.21 12.37
C PRO A 550 29.29 -37.25 11.21
N LYS A 551 28.15 -36.56 11.33
CA LYS A 551 27.65 -35.64 10.28
C LYS A 551 28.07 -34.21 10.54
N ILE A 552 28.32 -33.45 9.48
CA ILE A 552 28.71 -32.04 9.62
C ILE A 552 27.49 -31.21 9.97
N VAL A 553 27.62 -30.39 11.02
CA VAL A 553 26.56 -29.44 11.41
C VAL A 553 26.93 -28.02 11.00
N TYR A 554 25.95 -27.30 10.48
CA TYR A 554 26.10 -25.92 10.02
C TYR A 554 25.31 -24.97 10.92
N GLU A 555 25.93 -23.88 11.30
CA GLU A 555 25.30 -22.73 11.95
C GLU A 555 24.83 -21.74 10.89
N VAL A 556 23.64 -21.19 11.10
CA VAL A 556 23.13 -20.09 10.25
C VAL A 556 23.42 -18.78 10.97
N LEU A 557 24.40 -18.03 10.47
CA LEU A 557 24.91 -16.80 11.08
C LEU A 557 24.01 -15.59 10.80
N GLY A 558 23.31 -15.59 9.66
CA GLY A 558 22.47 -14.48 9.25
C GLY A 558 21.88 -14.67 7.88
N ARG A 559 21.11 -13.66 7.46
CA ARG A 559 20.43 -13.61 6.16
C ARG A 559 20.77 -12.31 5.44
N SER A 560 21.00 -12.42 4.13
CA SER A 560 21.26 -11.26 3.25
C SER A 560 20.03 -10.37 3.09
N GLN A 561 18.83 -10.98 3.04
CA GLN A 561 17.55 -10.29 3.00
C GLN A 561 16.47 -11.08 3.77
N ARG A 562 15.52 -10.38 4.43
CA ARG A 562 14.35 -11.01 5.05
C ARG A 562 13.34 -11.37 3.96
N LEU A 563 12.94 -12.64 3.84
CA LEU A 563 11.88 -13.06 2.91
C LEU A 563 10.52 -12.41 3.26
N ILE A 564 10.28 -12.14 4.54
CA ILE A 564 9.05 -11.51 5.02
C ILE A 564 9.42 -10.48 6.08
N GLN A 565 8.96 -9.23 5.95
CA GLN A 565 9.13 -8.23 6.99
C GLN A 565 8.20 -8.55 8.17
N ALA A 566 8.79 -8.95 9.30
CA ALA A 566 8.07 -9.14 10.56
C ALA A 566 7.71 -7.76 11.15
N ASN A 567 6.44 -7.36 11.04
CA ASN A 567 5.87 -6.20 11.73
C ASN A 567 5.52 -6.61 13.18
N TRP A 568 6.48 -6.51 14.09
CA TRP A 568 6.21 -6.61 15.54
C TRP A 568 5.77 -5.27 16.13
N GLY A 569 4.77 -4.66 15.47
CA GLY A 569 4.15 -3.41 15.85
C GLY A 569 2.64 -3.56 15.81
N VAL A 570 2.02 -3.31 16.97
CA VAL A 570 0.58 -3.32 17.27
C VAL A 570 -0.30 -2.84 16.10
N ASN A 571 -1.38 -3.59 15.86
CA ASN A 571 -2.51 -3.33 14.95
C ASN A 571 -2.27 -3.48 13.43
N ARG A 572 -2.58 -4.67 12.90
CA ARG A 572 -3.66 -4.96 11.91
C ARG A 572 -3.39 -6.30 11.22
N PHE A 573 -4.13 -7.34 11.60
CA PHE A 573 -4.33 -8.50 10.73
C PHE A 573 -5.32 -8.14 9.61
N PRO A 574 -5.08 -8.53 8.34
CA PRO A 574 -6.12 -8.50 7.34
C PRO A 574 -7.17 -9.55 7.68
N LYS A 575 -8.42 -9.11 7.83
CA LYS A 575 -9.64 -9.94 7.80
C LYS A 575 -9.71 -10.65 6.44
N ILE A 576 -9.04 -11.78 6.29
CA ILE A 576 -9.35 -12.78 5.26
C ILE A 576 -9.28 -14.14 5.95
N ILE A 577 -10.35 -14.45 6.70
CA ILE A 577 -10.98 -15.76 6.89
C ILE A 577 -12.35 -15.42 7.48
N SER A 578 -13.39 -15.89 6.79
CA SER A 578 -14.81 -15.66 7.08
C SER A 578 -15.17 -15.75 8.57
N GLN A 579 -15.98 -14.80 9.06
CA GLN A 579 -16.53 -14.71 10.41
C GLN A 579 -17.38 -15.94 10.84
N LYS A 580 -17.63 -16.91 9.95
CA LYS A 580 -18.33 -18.16 10.32
C LYS A 580 -17.49 -19.14 11.16
N ASN A 581 -16.16 -18.98 11.24
CA ASN A 581 -15.29 -19.93 11.98
C ASN A 581 -14.80 -19.44 13.34
N LEU A 582 -15.18 -18.25 13.81
CA LEU A 582 -14.78 -17.77 15.15
C LEU A 582 -15.66 -18.35 16.27
N ALA A 583 -16.95 -18.56 16.02
CA ALA A 583 -17.86 -19.17 17.01
C ALA A 583 -17.50 -20.64 17.32
N ALA A 584 -16.84 -21.34 16.40
CA ALA A 584 -16.40 -22.73 16.58
C ALA A 584 -15.02 -22.85 17.28
N ARG A 585 -14.37 -21.74 17.64
CA ARG A 585 -13.02 -21.73 18.25
C ARG A 585 -12.99 -21.41 19.74
N GLU A 586 -14.05 -20.84 20.29
CA GLU A 586 -14.16 -20.63 21.74
C GLU A 586 -14.47 -21.93 22.52
N SER A 587 -14.90 -23.00 21.84
CA SER A 587 -15.05 -24.33 22.43
C SER A 587 -13.78 -25.19 22.40
N TRP A 588 -12.70 -24.71 21.76
CA TRP A 588 -11.44 -25.46 21.55
C TRP A 588 -10.33 -25.14 22.55
N LEU A 589 -10.46 -24.04 23.29
CA LEU A 589 -9.65 -23.78 24.47
C LEU A 589 -10.51 -24.20 25.66
N GLY A 590 -10.17 -25.32 26.29
CA GLY A 590 -10.80 -25.80 27.52
C GLY A 590 -10.63 -24.82 28.67
N ILE A 591 -11.33 -23.69 28.61
CA ILE A 591 -11.67 -22.84 29.73
C ILE A 591 -12.89 -23.53 30.34
N SER A 592 -12.68 -24.47 31.25
CA SER A 592 -13.75 -24.80 32.18
C SER A 592 -13.99 -23.55 33.02
N ARG A 593 -15.08 -22.84 32.77
CA ARG A 593 -15.68 -21.98 33.78
C ARG A 593 -16.08 -22.87 34.97
N ARG A 594 -15.25 -22.87 36.00
CA ARG A 594 -15.67 -22.89 37.40
C ARG A 594 -14.86 -21.86 38.14
#